data_AF-A0A8I2K0U4-F1
#
_entry.id   AF-A0A8I2K0U4-F1
#
_cell.length_a   1.000
_cell.length_b   1.000
_cell.length_c   1.000
_cell.angle_alpha   90.00
_cell.angle_beta   90.00
_cell.angle_gamma   90.00
#
_symmetry.space_group_name_H-M   'P 1'
#
loop_
_entity.id
_entity.type
_entity.pdbx_description
1 polymer ?
#
loop_
_entity_poly.entity_id
_entity_poly.type
_entity_poly.pdbx_seq_one_letter_code
_entity_poly.pdbx_strand_id
1 'polypeptide(L)'
;MGTKNDIEKEKLELERLRLDVEREKIKAEKRFTSKHLGTIITALISVAALIVSAAQVYIATVNKDKEMELNRLHIEREWKLKTVEYVSNNWGKIFSNNEVDANRMRDIMLATFPEEITGPLFIKLKETVDTEKGKKTWRDGMQTLARVSANKIRVFLHYKDPKDKSTLESISDEISKAGYKAEGIEKVTQKTEGDIRFYYEEDEIHAIFIKGLILKRLKGSYKIQDIKLLNIGGRYKNVSRGKIEVWLPSLEKKDQ
;
A
#
# COMPACT_ATOMS: atom_id res chain seq x y z
N MET A 1 76.49 48.90 35.70
CA MET A 1 75.85 49.22 34.41
C MET A 1 76.24 48.14 33.42
N GLY A 2 75.33 47.22 33.06
CA GLY A 2 75.62 46.12 32.11
C GLY A 2 74.40 45.24 31.80
N THR A 3 73.52 45.00 32.77
CA THR A 3 72.41 44.03 32.66
C THR A 3 71.23 44.45 31.80
N LYS A 4 70.99 45.75 31.58
CA LYS A 4 69.80 46.21 30.83
C LYS A 4 69.97 46.08 29.31
N ASN A 5 71.21 46.19 28.83
CA ASN A 5 71.53 46.18 27.40
C ASN A 5 71.55 44.75 26.82
N ASP A 6 71.86 43.75 27.65
CA ASP A 6 71.88 42.34 27.25
C ASP A 6 70.47 41.75 27.17
N ILE A 7 69.58 42.08 28.12
CA ILE A 7 68.17 41.65 28.10
C ILE A 7 67.44 42.22 26.87
N GLU A 8 67.75 43.46 26.49
CA GLU A 8 67.12 44.10 25.33
C GLU A 8 67.58 43.46 24.01
N LYS A 9 68.85 43.04 23.92
CA LYS A 9 69.37 42.27 22.78
C LYS A 9 68.74 40.89 22.67
N GLU A 10 68.63 40.16 23.78
CA GLU A 10 68.06 38.80 23.79
C GLU A 10 66.57 38.82 23.41
N LYS A 11 65.82 39.84 23.88
CA LYS A 11 64.43 40.03 23.48
C LYS A 11 64.29 40.33 21.98
N LEU A 12 65.21 41.13 21.43
CA LEU A 12 65.21 41.50 20.02
C LEU A 12 65.60 40.31 19.12
N GLU A 13 66.45 39.40 19.60
CA GLU A 13 66.73 38.13 18.92
C GLU A 13 65.56 37.15 18.97
N LEU A 14 64.87 37.02 20.10
CA LEU A 14 63.66 36.19 20.21
C LEU A 14 62.54 36.68 19.30
N GLU A 15 62.37 38.01 19.19
CA GLU A 15 61.37 38.60 18.31
C GLU A 15 61.70 38.39 16.83
N ARG A 16 62.99 38.44 16.46
CA ARG A 16 63.46 38.06 15.12
C ARG A 16 63.22 36.58 14.80
N LEU A 17 63.56 35.69 15.73
CA LEU A 17 63.33 34.24 15.56
C LEU A 17 61.84 33.92 15.40
N ARG A 18 60.97 34.58 16.17
CA ARG A 18 59.52 34.42 16.03
C ARG A 18 59.02 34.89 14.67
N LEU A 19 59.47 36.05 14.21
CA LEU A 19 59.09 36.60 12.90
C LEU A 19 59.57 35.72 11.75
N ASP A 20 60.75 35.11 11.85
CA ASP A 20 61.26 34.19 10.84
C ASP A 20 60.48 32.87 10.81
N VAL A 21 60.09 32.34 11.98
CA VAL A 21 59.19 31.17 12.07
C VAL A 21 57.81 31.47 11.47
N GLU A 22 57.23 32.64 11.77
CA GLU A 22 55.94 33.06 11.19
C GLU A 22 56.04 33.25 9.66
N ARG A 23 57.14 33.84 9.16
CA ARG A 23 57.38 33.99 7.72
C ARG A 23 57.53 32.65 7.02
N GLU A 24 58.28 31.71 7.59
CA GLU A 24 58.45 30.38 7.00
C GLU A 24 57.15 29.58 7.05
N LYS A 25 56.34 29.71 8.11
CA LYS A 25 55.00 29.12 8.17
C LYS A 25 54.08 29.68 7.07
N ILE A 26 54.05 31.00 6.90
CA ILE A 26 53.24 31.66 5.85
C ILE A 26 53.70 31.26 4.45
N LYS A 27 55.01 31.12 4.21
CA LYS A 27 55.54 30.63 2.92
C LYS A 27 55.20 29.16 2.69
N ALA A 28 55.27 28.33 3.73
CA ALA A 28 54.90 26.92 3.64
C ALA A 28 53.40 26.76 3.32
N GLU A 29 52.53 27.52 4.00
CA GLU A 29 51.09 27.55 3.74
C GLU A 29 50.78 28.09 2.34
N LYS A 30 51.43 29.17 1.89
CA LYS A 30 51.28 29.68 0.51
C LYS A 30 51.80 28.71 -0.55
N ARG A 31 52.91 28.01 -0.31
CA ARG A 31 53.44 27.00 -1.25
C ARG A 31 52.57 25.76 -1.30
N PHE A 32 52.02 25.33 -0.18
CA PHE A 32 51.11 24.18 -0.13
C PHE A 32 49.78 24.51 -0.81
N THR A 33 49.19 25.66 -0.49
CA THR A 33 47.94 26.11 -1.13
C THR A 33 48.12 26.36 -2.62
N SER A 34 49.17 27.06 -3.08
CA SER A 34 49.40 27.28 -4.52
C SER A 34 49.70 26.01 -5.31
N LYS A 35 50.38 25.01 -4.71
CA LYS A 35 50.65 23.72 -5.38
C LYS A 35 49.43 22.81 -5.45
N HIS A 36 48.53 22.88 -4.47
CA HIS A 36 47.37 21.99 -4.40
C HIS A 36 46.03 22.67 -4.70
N LEU A 37 46.02 23.99 -4.96
CA LEU A 37 44.79 24.76 -5.25
C LEU A 37 44.03 24.14 -6.42
N GLY A 38 44.75 23.78 -7.49
CA GLY A 38 44.15 23.13 -8.66
C GLY A 38 43.48 21.81 -8.29
N THR A 39 44.16 20.95 -7.52
CA THR A 39 43.63 19.65 -7.08
C THR A 39 42.42 19.81 -6.14
N ILE A 40 42.47 20.78 -5.22
CA ILE A 40 41.36 21.07 -4.30
C ILE A 40 40.15 21.58 -5.08
N ILE A 41 40.32 22.48 -6.04
CA ILE A 41 39.24 22.97 -6.89
C ILE A 41 38.64 21.82 -7.71
N THR A 42 39.45 20.96 -8.33
CA THR A 42 38.95 19.80 -9.09
C THR A 42 38.21 18.81 -8.19
N ALA A 43 38.70 18.56 -6.97
CA ALA A 43 38.01 17.70 -6.01
C ALA A 43 36.65 18.29 -5.59
N LEU A 44 36.59 19.60 -5.32
CA LEU A 44 35.35 20.29 -4.98
C LEU A 44 34.34 20.25 -6.13
N ILE A 45 34.78 20.47 -7.38
CA ILE A 45 33.92 20.36 -8.56
C ILE A 45 33.39 18.93 -8.71
N SER A 46 34.23 17.92 -8.47
CA SER A 46 33.83 16.51 -8.55
C SER A 46 32.79 16.14 -7.48
N VAL A 47 32.96 16.62 -6.24
CA VAL A 47 31.98 16.42 -5.16
C VAL A 47 30.68 17.15 -5.47
N ALA A 48 30.73 18.39 -5.97
CA ALA A 48 29.54 19.12 -6.39
C ALA A 48 28.78 18.41 -7.52
N ALA A 49 29.49 17.85 -8.50
CA ALA A 49 28.89 17.08 -9.58
C ALA A 49 28.18 15.82 -9.07
N LEU A 50 28.75 15.11 -8.09
CA LEU A 50 28.11 13.96 -7.45
C LEU A 50 26.83 14.37 -6.70
N ILE A 51 26.86 15.48 -5.96
CA ILE A 51 25.68 16.01 -5.25
C ILE A 51 24.56 16.39 -6.22
N VAL A 52 24.90 17.10 -7.30
CA VAL A 52 23.93 17.48 -8.34
C VAL A 52 23.35 16.24 -9.02
N SER A 53 24.17 15.24 -9.34
CA SER A 53 23.70 13.98 -9.93
C SER A 53 22.75 13.24 -8.98
N ALA A 54 23.08 13.13 -7.69
CA ALA A 54 22.20 12.52 -6.69
C ALA A 54 20.87 13.29 -6.55
N ALA A 55 20.91 14.62 -6.56
CA ALA A 55 19.72 15.47 -6.52
C ALA A 55 18.85 15.29 -7.79
N GLN A 56 19.46 15.20 -8.97
CA GLN A 56 18.76 14.95 -10.23
C GLN A 56 18.07 13.58 -10.24
N VAL A 57 18.75 12.52 -9.77
CA VAL A 57 18.15 11.19 -9.63
C VAL A 57 16.97 11.23 -8.67
N TYR A 58 17.11 11.89 -7.51
CA TYR A 58 16.02 12.05 -6.55
C TYR A 58 14.83 12.79 -7.15
N ILE A 59 15.04 13.93 -7.82
CA ILE A 59 13.98 14.70 -8.48
C ILE A 59 13.30 13.86 -9.57
N ALA A 60 14.06 13.11 -10.37
CA ALA A 60 13.52 12.23 -11.40
C ALA A 60 12.64 11.12 -10.80
N THR A 61 13.05 10.51 -9.68
CA THR A 61 12.22 9.51 -8.98
C THR A 61 10.92 10.11 -8.45
N VAL A 62 10.98 11.26 -7.78
CA VAL A 62 9.79 11.95 -7.25
C VAL A 62 8.84 12.39 -8.37
N ASN A 63 9.36 12.89 -9.49
CA ASN A 63 8.54 13.29 -10.63
C ASN A 63 7.90 12.09 -11.31
N LYS A 64 8.64 10.97 -11.47
CA LYS A 64 8.10 9.72 -12.02
C LYS A 64 6.95 9.18 -11.17
N ASP A 65 7.10 9.20 -9.84
CA ASP A 65 6.04 8.73 -8.93
C ASP A 65 4.78 9.59 -9.05
N LYS A 66 4.92 10.92 -9.12
CA LYS A 66 3.81 11.84 -9.34
C LYS A 66 3.14 11.66 -10.70
N GLU A 67 3.93 11.46 -11.76
CA GLU A 67 3.42 11.24 -13.11
C GLU A 67 2.64 9.92 -13.20
N MET A 68 3.16 8.85 -12.59
CA MET A 68 2.45 7.57 -12.47
C MET A 68 1.15 7.71 -11.68
N GLU A 69 1.16 8.46 -10.57
CA GLU A 69 -0.04 8.71 -9.78
C GLU A 69 -1.09 9.52 -10.56
N LEU A 70 -0.67 10.60 -11.24
CA LEU A 70 -1.55 11.41 -12.08
C LEU A 70 -2.13 10.60 -13.24
N ASN A 71 -1.30 9.79 -13.91
CA ASN A 71 -1.76 8.93 -14.99
C ASN A 71 -2.77 7.88 -14.47
N ARG A 72 -2.52 7.31 -13.28
CA ARG A 72 -3.46 6.39 -12.64
C ARG A 72 -4.80 7.07 -12.35
N LEU A 73 -4.78 8.28 -11.79
CA LEU A 73 -5.99 9.06 -11.52
C LEU A 73 -6.74 9.41 -12.81
N HIS A 74 -6.01 9.68 -13.90
CA HIS A 74 -6.61 9.95 -15.20
C HIS A 74 -7.31 8.71 -15.75
N ILE A 75 -6.61 7.57 -15.79
CA ILE A 75 -7.18 6.28 -16.21
C ILE A 75 -8.40 5.92 -15.36
N GLU A 76 -8.33 6.10 -14.04
CA GLU A 76 -9.46 5.86 -13.13
C GLU A 76 -10.66 6.76 -13.45
N ARG A 77 -10.43 8.05 -13.70
CA ARG A 77 -11.48 8.99 -14.10
C ARG A 77 -12.10 8.61 -15.43
N GLU A 78 -11.29 8.26 -16.43
CA GLU A 78 -11.78 7.82 -17.73
C GLU A 78 -12.65 6.57 -17.60
N TRP A 79 -12.21 5.57 -16.83
CA TRP A 79 -13.01 4.38 -16.59
C TRP A 79 -14.32 4.69 -15.86
N LYS A 80 -14.30 5.61 -14.88
CA LYS A 80 -15.52 6.08 -14.22
C LYS A 80 -16.51 6.71 -15.22
N LEU A 81 -16.03 7.58 -16.10
CA LEU A 81 -16.87 8.21 -17.13
C LEU A 81 -17.43 7.19 -18.12
N LYS A 82 -16.59 6.29 -18.65
CA LYS A 82 -17.01 5.21 -19.55
C LYS A 82 -18.03 4.27 -18.89
N THR A 83 -17.88 4.00 -17.60
CA THR A 83 -18.84 3.18 -16.84
C THR A 83 -20.18 3.88 -16.73
N VAL A 84 -20.19 5.17 -16.40
CA VAL A 84 -21.43 5.98 -16.32
C VAL A 84 -22.11 6.04 -17.68
N GLU A 85 -21.37 6.32 -18.74
CA GLU A 85 -21.89 6.33 -20.11
C GLU A 85 -22.48 4.97 -20.50
N TYR A 86 -21.77 3.88 -20.24
CA TYR A 86 -22.25 2.53 -20.54
C TYR A 86 -23.53 2.18 -19.77
N VAL A 87 -23.57 2.49 -18.47
CA VAL A 87 -24.76 2.23 -17.63
C VAL A 87 -25.94 3.07 -18.10
N SER A 88 -25.71 4.34 -18.46
CA SER A 88 -26.75 5.23 -18.99
C SER A 88 -27.32 4.70 -20.31
N ASN A 89 -26.44 4.33 -21.26
CA ASN A 89 -26.82 3.83 -22.57
C ASN A 89 -27.52 2.45 -22.51
N ASN A 90 -27.30 1.67 -21.45
CA ASN A 90 -27.87 0.34 -21.27
C ASN A 90 -28.86 0.26 -20.10
N TRP A 91 -29.30 1.39 -19.56
CA TRP A 91 -30.12 1.45 -18.34
C TRP A 91 -31.34 0.54 -18.42
N GLY A 92 -32.11 0.64 -19.52
CA GLY A 92 -33.32 -0.14 -19.73
C GLY A 92 -33.08 -1.66 -19.72
N LYS A 93 -31.88 -2.14 -20.06
CA LYS A 93 -31.52 -3.57 -20.05
C LYS A 93 -30.99 -4.00 -18.69
N ILE A 94 -30.12 -3.18 -18.09
CA ILE A 94 -29.50 -3.41 -16.77
C ILE A 94 -30.59 -3.50 -15.68
N PHE A 95 -31.55 -2.59 -15.72
CA PHE A 95 -32.64 -2.52 -14.75
C PHE A 95 -33.94 -3.14 -15.28
N SER A 96 -33.86 -3.95 -16.34
CA SER A 96 -35.02 -4.65 -16.87
C SER A 96 -35.51 -5.73 -15.90
N ASN A 97 -36.82 -6.01 -15.93
CA ASN A 97 -37.39 -7.20 -15.29
C ASN A 97 -37.13 -8.48 -16.11
N ASN A 98 -36.48 -8.36 -17.28
CA ASN A 98 -36.13 -9.48 -18.15
C ASN A 98 -34.78 -10.07 -17.70
N GLU A 99 -34.83 -11.24 -17.07
CA GLU A 99 -33.65 -11.94 -16.58
C GLU A 99 -32.62 -12.25 -17.68
N VAL A 100 -33.08 -12.47 -18.93
CA VAL A 100 -32.19 -12.72 -20.07
C VAL A 100 -31.35 -11.48 -20.38
N ASP A 101 -31.96 -10.30 -20.41
CA ASP A 101 -31.26 -9.05 -20.69
C ASP A 101 -30.30 -8.69 -19.55
N ALA A 102 -30.74 -8.83 -18.30
CA ALA A 102 -29.88 -8.57 -17.14
C ALA A 102 -28.66 -9.51 -17.10
N ASN A 103 -28.86 -10.81 -17.34
CA ASN A 103 -27.76 -11.78 -17.40
C ASN A 103 -26.79 -11.48 -18.56
N ARG A 104 -27.32 -11.10 -19.74
CA ARG A 104 -26.48 -10.68 -20.87
C ARG A 104 -25.64 -9.46 -20.53
N MET A 105 -26.23 -8.47 -19.86
CA MET A 105 -25.50 -7.26 -19.43
C MET A 105 -24.40 -7.60 -18.41
N ARG A 106 -24.69 -8.47 -17.44
CA ARG A 106 -23.70 -9.00 -16.50
C ARG A 106 -22.52 -9.65 -17.22
N ASP A 107 -22.80 -10.51 -18.20
CA ASP A 107 -21.77 -11.25 -18.93
C ASP A 107 -20.92 -10.32 -19.80
N ILE A 108 -21.53 -9.31 -20.43
CA ILE A 108 -20.78 -8.28 -21.16
C ILE A 108 -19.87 -7.52 -20.20
N MET A 109 -20.38 -7.05 -19.05
CA MET A 109 -19.57 -6.32 -18.07
C MET A 109 -18.37 -7.14 -17.57
N LEU A 110 -18.57 -8.44 -17.28
CA LEU A 110 -17.49 -9.36 -16.91
C LEU A 110 -16.43 -9.51 -18.01
N ALA A 111 -16.82 -9.45 -19.27
CA ALA A 111 -15.91 -9.63 -20.41
C ALA A 111 -15.21 -8.32 -20.83
N THR A 112 -15.83 -7.16 -20.62
CA THR A 112 -15.33 -5.88 -21.16
C THR A 112 -14.65 -5.00 -20.12
N PHE A 113 -15.09 -5.06 -18.86
CA PHE A 113 -14.60 -4.15 -17.83
C PHE A 113 -13.57 -4.83 -16.93
N PRO A 114 -12.54 -4.07 -16.52
CA PRO A 114 -11.54 -4.59 -15.58
C PRO A 114 -12.19 -4.86 -14.21
N GLU A 115 -11.58 -5.77 -13.44
CA GLU A 115 -12.12 -6.25 -12.16
C GLU A 115 -12.36 -5.11 -11.16
N GLU A 116 -11.50 -4.09 -11.22
CA GLU A 116 -11.54 -2.91 -10.36
C GLU A 116 -12.77 -2.03 -10.59
N ILE A 117 -13.40 -2.17 -11.76
CA ILE A 117 -14.63 -1.45 -12.12
C ILE A 117 -15.84 -2.35 -11.91
N THR A 118 -15.76 -3.59 -12.39
CA THR A 118 -16.87 -4.55 -12.36
C THR A 118 -17.31 -4.91 -10.95
N GLY A 119 -16.36 -5.09 -10.01
CA GLY A 119 -16.67 -5.43 -8.62
C GLY A 119 -17.54 -4.38 -7.92
N PRO A 120 -17.07 -3.12 -7.76
CA PRO A 120 -17.84 -2.05 -7.15
C PRO A 120 -19.16 -1.77 -7.88
N LEU A 121 -19.17 -1.89 -9.21
CA LEU A 121 -20.39 -1.71 -10.00
C LEU A 121 -21.44 -2.78 -9.66
N PHE A 122 -21.07 -4.06 -9.58
CA PHE A 122 -22.01 -5.13 -9.24
C PHE A 122 -22.59 -5.00 -7.83
N ILE A 123 -21.80 -4.52 -6.86
CA ILE A 123 -22.29 -4.21 -5.51
C ILE A 123 -23.41 -3.17 -5.60
N LYS A 124 -23.15 -2.04 -6.28
CA LYS A 124 -24.12 -0.95 -6.45
C LYS A 124 -25.36 -1.40 -7.22
N LEU A 125 -25.21 -2.16 -8.30
CA LEU A 125 -26.33 -2.67 -9.09
C LEU A 125 -27.20 -3.62 -8.27
N LYS A 126 -26.60 -4.52 -7.48
CA LYS A 126 -27.34 -5.41 -6.56
C LYS A 126 -28.12 -4.62 -5.50
N GLU A 127 -27.58 -3.51 -5.01
CA GLU A 127 -28.25 -2.65 -4.02
C GLU A 127 -29.34 -1.78 -4.62
N THR A 128 -29.20 -1.38 -5.89
CA THR A 128 -30.13 -0.49 -6.58
C THR A 128 -31.33 -1.24 -7.16
N VAL A 129 -31.18 -2.53 -7.51
CA VAL A 129 -32.29 -3.30 -8.09
C VAL A 129 -33.23 -3.82 -7.01
N ASP A 130 -34.50 -3.47 -7.13
CA ASP A 130 -35.53 -3.86 -6.17
C ASP A 130 -35.98 -5.32 -6.31
N THR A 131 -35.86 -5.91 -7.51
CA THR A 131 -36.36 -7.26 -7.79
C THR A 131 -35.38 -8.34 -7.33
N GLU A 132 -35.89 -9.41 -6.70
CA GLU A 132 -35.06 -10.53 -6.25
C GLU A 132 -34.33 -11.24 -7.40
N LYS A 133 -34.95 -11.28 -8.59
CA LYS A 133 -34.32 -11.82 -9.80
C LYS A 133 -33.12 -10.99 -10.21
N GLY A 134 -33.24 -9.67 -10.29
CA GLY A 134 -32.12 -8.80 -10.64
C GLY A 134 -31.02 -8.81 -9.55
N LYS A 135 -31.39 -8.82 -8.26
CA LYS A 135 -30.42 -9.03 -7.17
C LYS A 135 -29.65 -10.34 -7.33
N LYS A 136 -30.33 -11.42 -7.71
CA LYS A 136 -29.69 -12.71 -8.02
C LYS A 136 -28.72 -12.58 -9.20
N THR A 137 -29.13 -11.97 -10.31
CA THR A 137 -28.24 -11.75 -11.48
C THR A 137 -26.93 -11.07 -11.09
N TRP A 138 -27.00 -9.96 -10.34
CA TRP A 138 -25.80 -9.23 -9.94
C TRP A 138 -24.98 -9.98 -8.89
N ARG A 139 -25.64 -10.71 -7.97
CA ARG A 139 -24.97 -11.62 -7.03
C ARG A 139 -24.22 -12.75 -7.75
N ASP A 140 -24.80 -13.33 -8.79
CA ASP A 140 -24.16 -14.38 -9.61
C ASP A 140 -22.95 -13.81 -10.35
N GLY A 141 -23.05 -12.56 -10.83
CA GLY A 141 -21.93 -11.82 -11.40
C GLY A 141 -20.81 -11.61 -10.40
N MET A 142 -21.16 -11.22 -9.16
CA MET A 142 -20.18 -11.06 -8.09
C MET A 142 -19.47 -12.39 -7.78
N GLN A 143 -20.21 -13.49 -7.68
CA GLN A 143 -19.63 -14.81 -7.43
C GLN A 143 -18.70 -15.26 -8.56
N THR A 144 -19.08 -14.97 -9.80
CA THR A 144 -18.26 -15.29 -10.98
C THR A 144 -16.94 -14.51 -10.94
N LEU A 145 -17.01 -13.20 -10.72
CA LEU A 145 -15.81 -12.36 -10.60
C LEU A 145 -14.91 -12.85 -9.45
N ALA A 146 -15.49 -13.05 -8.26
CA ALA A 146 -14.75 -13.52 -7.08
C ALA A 146 -14.01 -14.84 -7.33
N ARG A 147 -14.61 -15.79 -8.06
CA ARG A 147 -13.99 -17.08 -8.41
C ARG A 147 -12.85 -16.93 -9.40
N VAL A 148 -13.02 -16.10 -10.43
CA VAL A 148 -12.01 -15.93 -11.49
C VAL A 148 -10.75 -15.25 -10.96
N SER A 149 -10.88 -14.31 -10.02
CA SER A 149 -9.74 -13.60 -9.43
C SER A 149 -9.31 -14.12 -8.05
N ALA A 150 -9.93 -15.20 -7.53
CA ALA A 150 -9.65 -15.72 -6.19
C ALA A 150 -8.14 -15.99 -5.94
N ASN A 151 -7.44 -16.53 -6.94
CA ASN A 151 -6.02 -16.88 -6.85
C ASN A 151 -5.07 -15.67 -6.74
N LYS A 152 -5.57 -14.45 -6.99
CA LYS A 152 -4.83 -13.20 -6.78
C LYS A 152 -4.94 -12.70 -5.34
N ILE A 153 -5.92 -13.20 -4.59
CA ILE A 153 -6.26 -12.70 -3.26
C ILE A 153 -5.56 -13.53 -2.19
N ARG A 154 -4.90 -12.83 -1.29
CA ARG A 154 -4.18 -13.35 -0.13
C ARG A 154 -4.96 -13.04 1.13
N VAL A 155 -5.25 -14.08 1.90
CA VAL A 155 -6.09 -14.01 3.08
C VAL A 155 -5.26 -14.37 4.31
N PHE A 156 -5.28 -13.49 5.31
CA PHE A 156 -4.61 -13.66 6.59
C PHE A 156 -5.67 -13.80 7.68
N LEU A 157 -5.57 -14.85 8.50
CA LEU A 157 -6.51 -15.10 9.59
C LEU A 157 -5.86 -14.71 10.92
N HIS A 158 -6.51 -13.86 11.69
CA HIS A 158 -6.08 -13.41 13.00
C HIS A 158 -7.05 -13.90 14.08
N TYR A 159 -6.52 -14.46 15.17
CA TYR A 159 -7.30 -14.96 16.30
C TYR A 159 -6.64 -14.68 17.64
N LYS A 160 -7.43 -14.63 18.70
CA LYS A 160 -6.93 -14.35 20.05
C LYS A 160 -6.69 -15.59 20.90
N ASP A 161 -7.68 -16.49 20.94
CA ASP A 161 -7.69 -17.62 21.87
C ASP A 161 -7.01 -18.85 21.23
N PRO A 162 -5.92 -19.39 21.81
CA PRO A 162 -5.25 -20.57 21.30
C PRO A 162 -6.15 -21.77 21.02
N LYS A 163 -7.26 -21.92 21.76
CA LYS A 163 -8.21 -23.02 21.57
C LYS A 163 -8.94 -22.98 20.23
N ASP A 164 -8.98 -21.80 19.59
CA ASP A 164 -9.71 -21.57 18.33
C ASP A 164 -8.86 -21.94 17.10
N LYS A 165 -7.57 -22.23 17.29
CA LYS A 165 -6.62 -22.48 16.19
C LYS A 165 -7.11 -23.56 15.21
N SER A 166 -7.61 -24.69 15.71
CA SER A 166 -8.13 -25.79 14.86
C SER A 166 -9.36 -25.36 14.05
N THR A 167 -10.17 -24.45 14.59
CA THR A 167 -11.32 -23.89 13.86
C THR A 167 -10.82 -22.97 12.73
N LEU A 168 -9.78 -22.18 13.00
CA LEU A 168 -9.15 -21.32 11.98
C LEU A 168 -8.45 -22.13 10.89
N GLU A 169 -7.79 -23.22 11.21
CA GLU A 169 -7.21 -24.14 10.22
C GLU A 169 -8.31 -24.67 9.29
N SER A 170 -9.45 -25.08 9.85
CA SER A 170 -10.59 -25.50 9.03
C SER A 170 -11.20 -24.37 8.18
N ILE A 171 -11.19 -23.12 8.65
CA ILE A 171 -11.63 -21.96 7.87
C ILE A 171 -10.63 -21.68 6.74
N SER A 172 -9.34 -21.76 7.03
CA SER A 172 -8.25 -21.60 6.06
C SER A 172 -8.36 -22.62 4.92
N ASP A 173 -8.68 -23.88 5.25
CA ASP A 173 -8.93 -24.92 4.26
C ASP A 173 -10.13 -24.61 3.36
N GLU A 174 -11.23 -24.10 3.94
CA GLU A 174 -12.43 -23.73 3.17
C GLU A 174 -12.15 -22.54 2.23
N ILE A 175 -11.40 -21.55 2.70
CA ILE A 175 -10.94 -20.40 1.91
C ILE A 175 -10.04 -20.89 0.75
N SER A 176 -9.12 -21.81 1.03
CA SER A 176 -8.22 -22.38 0.02
C SER A 176 -8.98 -23.21 -1.03
N LYS A 177 -9.96 -24.01 -0.61
CA LYS A 177 -10.85 -24.76 -1.53
C LYS A 177 -11.67 -23.84 -2.43
N ALA A 178 -11.97 -22.63 -1.98
CA ALA A 178 -12.64 -21.61 -2.79
C ALA A 178 -11.69 -20.90 -3.79
N GLY A 179 -10.41 -21.25 -3.83
CA GLY A 179 -9.42 -20.75 -4.80
C GLY A 179 -8.57 -19.58 -4.30
N TYR A 180 -8.75 -19.15 -3.05
CA TYR A 180 -7.98 -18.07 -2.44
C TYR A 180 -6.64 -18.56 -1.87
N LYS A 181 -5.65 -17.67 -1.72
CA LYS A 181 -4.39 -17.97 -1.05
C LYS A 181 -4.51 -17.67 0.44
N ALA A 182 -4.75 -18.68 1.27
CA ALA A 182 -4.70 -18.52 2.72
C ALA A 182 -3.23 -18.53 3.19
N GLU A 183 -2.63 -17.36 3.40
CA GLU A 183 -1.17 -17.23 3.61
C GLU A 183 -0.74 -17.38 5.07
N GLY A 184 -1.62 -17.16 6.04
CA GLY A 184 -1.21 -17.21 7.44
C GLY A 184 -2.37 -17.28 8.44
N ILE A 185 -2.08 -17.93 9.58
CA ILE A 185 -2.93 -17.98 10.77
C ILE A 185 -2.11 -17.42 11.94
N GLU A 186 -2.45 -16.22 12.38
CA GLU A 186 -1.66 -15.46 13.35
C GLU A 186 -2.41 -15.24 14.66
N LYS A 187 -1.75 -15.57 15.77
CA LYS A 187 -2.28 -15.25 17.10
C LYS A 187 -2.02 -13.78 17.41
N VAL A 188 -3.06 -13.04 17.78
CA VAL A 188 -3.02 -11.61 18.11
C VAL A 188 -3.47 -11.38 19.55
N THR A 189 -3.01 -10.28 20.17
CA THR A 189 -3.41 -9.90 21.55
C THR A 189 -4.57 -8.92 21.57
N GLN A 190 -4.78 -8.21 20.44
CA GLN A 190 -5.79 -7.20 20.26
C GLN A 190 -7.20 -7.82 20.33
N LYS A 191 -8.09 -7.18 21.08
CA LYS A 191 -9.51 -7.56 21.13
C LYS A 191 -10.19 -7.08 19.83
N THR A 192 -11.01 -7.94 19.24
CA THR A 192 -11.91 -7.61 18.12
C THR A 192 -13.31 -8.15 18.41
N GLU A 193 -14.32 -7.56 17.79
CA GLU A 193 -15.70 -8.07 17.74
C GLU A 193 -15.93 -9.01 16.55
N GLY A 194 -14.97 -9.11 15.63
CA GLY A 194 -15.15 -9.79 14.35
C GLY A 194 -15.23 -8.79 13.19
N ASP A 195 -14.17 -8.73 12.40
CA ASP A 195 -14.10 -7.89 11.21
C ASP A 195 -13.26 -8.49 10.09
N ILE A 196 -13.59 -8.16 8.84
CA ILE A 196 -12.79 -8.46 7.66
C ILE A 196 -12.37 -7.14 7.05
N ARG A 197 -11.06 -6.96 6.93
CA ARG A 197 -10.43 -5.74 6.45
C ARG A 197 -9.95 -5.94 5.02
N PHE A 198 -10.23 -4.94 4.21
CA PHE A 198 -9.71 -4.82 2.85
C PHE A 198 -9.23 -3.39 2.62
N TYR A 199 -8.37 -3.19 1.62
CA TYR A 199 -7.63 -1.94 1.42
C TYR A 199 -8.02 -1.20 0.14
N TYR A 200 -8.70 -1.88 -0.77
CA TYR A 200 -9.07 -1.35 -2.07
C TYR A 200 -10.53 -1.69 -2.38
N GLU A 201 -11.26 -0.80 -3.04
CA GLU A 201 -12.70 -1.00 -3.31
C GLU A 201 -12.93 -2.27 -4.15
N GLU A 202 -12.00 -2.57 -5.05
CA GLU A 202 -12.01 -3.80 -5.85
C GLU A 202 -11.94 -5.10 -5.03
N ASP A 203 -11.35 -5.06 -3.83
CA ASP A 203 -11.21 -6.21 -2.95
C ASP A 203 -12.50 -6.48 -2.12
N GLU A 204 -13.47 -5.55 -2.10
CA GLU A 204 -14.68 -5.65 -1.29
C GLU A 204 -15.51 -6.90 -1.62
N ILE A 205 -15.61 -7.21 -2.91
CA ILE A 205 -16.32 -8.39 -3.40
C ILE A 205 -15.76 -9.69 -2.82
N HIS A 206 -14.43 -9.77 -2.69
CA HIS A 206 -13.74 -10.90 -2.12
C HIS A 206 -13.96 -10.95 -0.61
N ALA A 207 -13.92 -9.81 0.07
CA ALA A 207 -14.24 -9.72 1.49
C ALA A 207 -15.67 -10.19 1.80
N ILE A 208 -16.65 -9.81 0.97
CA ILE A 208 -18.04 -10.30 1.06
C ILE A 208 -18.10 -11.83 0.89
N PHE A 209 -17.39 -12.37 -0.10
CA PHE A 209 -17.41 -13.82 -0.35
C PHE A 209 -16.75 -14.60 0.80
N ILE A 210 -15.59 -14.15 1.27
CA ILE A 210 -14.87 -14.73 2.42
C ILE A 210 -15.73 -14.66 3.69
N LYS A 211 -16.39 -13.53 3.95
CA LYS A 211 -17.38 -13.41 5.04
C LYS A 211 -18.44 -14.50 4.95
N GLY A 212 -18.99 -14.72 3.76
CA GLY A 212 -19.98 -15.77 3.51
C GLY A 212 -19.47 -17.17 3.83
N LEU A 213 -18.24 -17.51 3.41
CA LEU A 213 -17.60 -18.81 3.71
C LEU A 213 -17.43 -19.00 5.22
N ILE A 214 -16.90 -17.99 5.91
CA ILE A 214 -16.64 -18.03 7.35
C ILE A 214 -17.94 -18.18 8.12
N LEU A 215 -18.95 -17.33 7.85
CA LEU A 215 -20.23 -17.40 8.54
C LEU A 215 -20.92 -18.73 8.28
N LYS A 216 -20.86 -19.26 7.06
CA LYS A 216 -21.38 -20.60 6.75
C LYS A 216 -20.69 -21.68 7.59
N ARG A 217 -19.37 -21.60 7.76
CA ARG A 217 -18.59 -22.56 8.56
C ARG A 217 -18.89 -22.48 10.05
N LEU A 218 -19.09 -21.27 10.58
CA LEU A 218 -19.32 -21.03 12.01
C LEU A 218 -20.78 -21.20 12.43
N LYS A 219 -21.72 -21.12 11.47
CA LYS A 219 -23.16 -21.22 11.73
C LYS A 219 -23.51 -22.53 12.42
N GLY A 220 -24.22 -22.42 13.54
CA GLY A 220 -24.72 -23.57 14.32
C GLY A 220 -23.80 -23.97 15.48
N SER A 221 -22.48 -23.83 15.34
CA SER A 221 -21.53 -24.23 16.37
C SER A 221 -21.11 -23.10 17.31
N TYR A 222 -21.11 -21.85 16.83
CA TYR A 222 -20.57 -20.70 17.57
C TYR A 222 -21.57 -19.56 17.73
N LYS A 223 -21.42 -18.75 18.79
CA LYS A 223 -22.27 -17.60 19.13
C LYS A 223 -22.08 -16.39 18.20
N ILE A 224 -21.13 -16.44 17.26
CA ILE A 224 -20.89 -15.37 16.27
C ILE A 224 -22.05 -15.28 15.27
N GLN A 225 -22.62 -14.09 15.14
CA GLN A 225 -23.77 -13.84 14.25
C GLN A 225 -23.38 -13.03 13.02
N ASP A 226 -22.43 -12.11 13.17
CA ASP A 226 -22.00 -11.22 12.11
C ASP A 226 -20.50 -10.91 12.21
N ILE A 227 -19.92 -10.50 11.08
CA ILE A 227 -18.52 -10.08 10.94
C ILE A 227 -18.53 -8.79 10.12
N LYS A 228 -18.04 -7.68 10.67
CA LYS A 228 -18.07 -6.38 9.98
C LYS A 228 -17.15 -6.40 8.76
N LEU A 229 -17.51 -5.69 7.70
CA LEU A 229 -16.62 -5.43 6.57
C LEU A 229 -16.05 -4.02 6.71
N LEU A 230 -14.73 -3.89 6.67
CA LEU A 230 -14.05 -2.61 6.89
C LEU A 230 -13.09 -2.30 5.74
N ASN A 231 -13.37 -1.24 4.98
CA ASN A 231 -12.39 -0.65 4.08
C ASN A 231 -11.44 0.25 4.90
N ILE A 232 -10.18 -0.15 5.03
CA ILE A 232 -9.16 0.59 5.77
C ILE A 232 -8.07 1.19 4.86
N GLY A 233 -8.28 1.18 3.54
CA GLY A 233 -7.33 1.68 2.54
C GLY A 233 -6.89 3.13 2.77
N GLY A 234 -7.82 4.00 3.17
CA GLY A 234 -7.53 5.41 3.44
C GLY A 234 -6.49 5.63 4.55
N ARG A 235 -6.29 4.66 5.45
CA ARG A 235 -5.29 4.72 6.53
C ARG A 235 -3.95 4.11 6.13
N TYR A 236 -3.92 3.22 5.14
CA TYR A 236 -2.74 2.44 4.80
C TYR A 236 -2.49 2.46 3.29
N LYS A 237 -1.67 3.42 2.83
CA LYS A 237 -1.42 3.66 1.40
C LYS A 237 -0.46 2.67 0.73
N ASN A 238 0.34 1.96 1.52
CA ASN A 238 1.44 1.10 1.03
C ASN A 238 1.11 -0.40 1.09
N VAL A 239 -0.17 -0.75 1.29
CA VAL A 239 -0.57 -2.16 1.31
C VAL A 239 -0.78 -2.61 -0.13
N SER A 240 -0.18 -3.73 -0.50
CA SER A 240 -0.41 -4.34 -1.82
C SER A 240 -1.87 -4.76 -2.01
N ARG A 241 -2.41 -4.55 -3.22
CA ARG A 241 -3.73 -5.04 -3.65
C ARG A 241 -3.93 -6.55 -3.43
N GLY A 242 -5.19 -6.95 -3.26
CA GLY A 242 -5.55 -8.35 -3.06
C GLY A 242 -5.20 -8.87 -1.67
N LYS A 243 -4.88 -7.99 -0.71
CA LYS A 243 -4.66 -8.39 0.68
C LYS A 243 -5.97 -8.25 1.46
N ILE A 244 -6.40 -9.33 2.11
CA ILE A 244 -7.56 -9.34 3.01
C ILE A 244 -7.14 -9.91 4.36
N GLU A 245 -7.52 -9.22 5.43
CA GLU A 245 -7.28 -9.67 6.80
C GLU A 245 -8.61 -10.01 7.48
N VAL A 246 -8.69 -11.20 8.07
CA VAL A 246 -9.86 -11.69 8.80
C VAL A 246 -9.52 -11.68 10.28
N TRP A 247 -10.19 -10.86 11.06
CA TRP A 247 -9.99 -10.72 12.49
C TRP A 247 -11.18 -11.37 13.21
N LEU A 248 -10.97 -12.54 13.80
CA LEU A 248 -12.02 -13.26 14.53
C LEU A 248 -11.94 -13.00 16.04
N PRO A 249 -13.08 -12.80 16.72
CA PRO A 249 -13.13 -12.77 18.17
C PRO A 249 -12.83 -14.18 18.72
N SER A 250 -12.65 -14.29 20.03
CA SER A 250 -12.67 -15.60 20.69
C SER A 250 -13.98 -16.32 20.39
N LEU A 251 -13.87 -17.56 19.91
CA LEU A 251 -15.01 -18.32 19.43
C LEU A 251 -15.68 -19.06 20.59
N GLU A 252 -16.82 -18.54 21.04
CA GLU A 252 -17.65 -19.19 22.06
C GLU A 252 -18.61 -20.18 21.41
N LYS A 253 -18.56 -21.45 21.85
CA LYS A 253 -19.52 -22.46 21.42
C LYS A 253 -20.92 -22.09 21.93
N LYS A 254 -21.95 -22.45 21.15
CA LYS A 254 -23.32 -22.43 21.67
C LYS A 254 -23.47 -23.54 22.70
N ASP A 255 -24.16 -23.23 23.78
CA ASP A 255 -24.56 -24.23 24.77
C ASP A 255 -25.48 -25.22 24.02
N GLN A 256 -25.07 -26.50 23.96
CA GLN A 256 -25.79 -27.56 23.25
C GLN A 256 -27.02 -27.99 24.05
#